data_AF-A0AAV4XL64-F1
#
_entry.id   AF-A0AAV4XL64-F1
#
_cell.length_a   1.000
_cell.length_b   1.000
_cell.length_c   1.000
_cell.angle_alpha   90.00
_cell.angle_beta   90.00
_cell.angle_gamma   90.00
#
_symmetry.space_group_name_H-M   'P 1'
#
loop_
_entity.id
_entity.type
_entity.pdbx_description
1 polymer ?
#
loop_
_entity_poly.entity_id
_entity_poly.type
_entity_poly.pdbx_seq_one_letter_code
_entity_poly.pdbx_strand_id
1 'polypeptide(L)'
;MVHNSVEEHISQLNSVINQRGIWNEAAVTCLKKLTTLMRSFDTRSNLRIDHWKPIELIVKEGRQSLTKSNLTENEMQLLIDLLRFLRNSCGGLNENVTFILNHSEIMNFAKETLEYFLQKQQEHEITVLKIAIQLFGNIVVGSVNSKPLIWNLFFYENKFSISDDNCECIFKTKEGNEIVHLVTDTLLTNQIDWGLLFIEQLLSQKDFLDCCYEVFPLRNRLLILEIMDEKIKDKPDEYFISESLVESVKNYFLKNITQICSMKDSNIDPAEILYLLSILCSASISPVYAPILQNSKDLLQSTVETLKCIHLLGKEDSNAFSSVQDLKHHTDSQLKEEMLYHPFYGFKRNLIRLIGNVCYGYKDNQDIVRNLDGIPLILDCCKFDAKIHI
;
A
#
# COMPACT_ATOMS: atom_id res chain seq x y z
N MET A 1 33.00 -23.74 -16.89
CA MET A 1 32.24 -23.79 -18.16
C MET A 1 30.76 -23.59 -17.83
N VAL A 2 30.23 -22.37 -17.91
CA VAL A 2 28.78 -22.08 -17.69
C VAL A 2 28.21 -21.33 -18.91
N HIS A 3 28.90 -21.39 -20.06
CA HIS A 3 28.70 -20.39 -21.12
C HIS A 3 27.58 -20.65 -22.14
N ASN A 4 26.80 -21.75 -22.06
CA ASN A 4 25.92 -22.14 -23.18
C ASN A 4 24.45 -22.43 -22.85
N SER A 5 23.95 -22.31 -21.62
CA SER A 5 22.55 -22.67 -21.35
C SER A 5 21.54 -21.72 -21.99
N VAL A 6 21.79 -20.40 -22.00
CA VAL A 6 20.84 -19.41 -22.57
C VAL A 6 20.79 -19.49 -24.10
N GLU A 7 21.95 -19.48 -24.76
CA GLU A 7 22.06 -19.57 -26.23
C GLU A 7 21.39 -20.84 -26.77
N GLU A 8 21.62 -21.99 -26.12
CA GLU A 8 21.03 -23.26 -26.50
C GLU A 8 19.50 -23.24 -26.41
N HIS A 9 18.96 -22.72 -25.31
CA HIS A 9 17.51 -22.67 -25.09
C HIS A 9 16.83 -21.64 -26.00
N ILE A 10 17.48 -20.52 -26.31
CA ILE A 10 16.99 -19.53 -27.28
C ILE A 10 16.99 -20.12 -28.69
N SER A 11 18.06 -20.81 -29.08
CA SER A 11 18.16 -21.49 -30.37
C SER A 11 17.09 -22.57 -30.51
N GLN A 12 16.85 -23.35 -29.45
CA GLN A 12 15.79 -24.34 -29.41
C GLN A 12 14.40 -23.69 -29.55
N LEU A 13 14.12 -22.63 -28.79
CA LEU A 13 12.87 -21.89 -28.89
C LEU A 13 12.65 -21.38 -30.32
N ASN A 14 13.65 -20.75 -30.92
CA ASN A 14 13.58 -20.22 -32.28
C ASN A 14 13.33 -21.34 -33.31
N SER A 15 14.01 -22.49 -33.18
CA SER A 15 13.78 -23.64 -34.05
C SER A 15 12.35 -24.16 -33.94
N VAL A 16 11.81 -24.26 -32.72
CA VAL A 16 10.45 -24.76 -32.49
C VAL A 16 9.41 -23.79 -33.05
N ILE A 17 9.58 -22.49 -32.82
CA ILE A 17 8.70 -21.44 -33.38
C ILE A 17 8.64 -21.55 -34.91
N ASN A 18 9.81 -21.65 -35.57
CA ASN A 18 9.87 -21.69 -37.03
C ASN A 18 9.31 -22.99 -37.63
N GLN A 19 9.42 -24.12 -36.94
CA GLN A 19 8.96 -25.42 -37.44
C GLN A 19 7.50 -25.73 -37.11
N ARG A 20 7.02 -25.30 -35.94
CA ARG A 20 5.75 -25.77 -35.35
C ARG A 20 4.81 -24.65 -34.93
N GLY A 21 5.24 -23.38 -35.02
CA GLY A 21 4.47 -22.22 -34.59
C GLY A 21 4.54 -21.93 -33.09
N ILE A 22 4.10 -20.73 -32.72
CA ILE A 22 4.19 -20.19 -31.35
C ILE A 22 3.22 -20.87 -30.39
N TRP A 23 2.04 -21.26 -30.89
CA TRP A 23 0.98 -21.91 -30.11
C TRP A 23 1.24 -23.40 -29.80
N ASN A 24 2.41 -23.93 -30.20
CA ASN A 24 2.77 -25.32 -29.95
C ASN A 24 3.23 -25.52 -28.49
N GLU A 25 2.82 -26.62 -27.87
CA GLU A 25 3.21 -26.99 -26.50
C GLU A 25 4.74 -27.02 -26.30
N ALA A 26 5.50 -27.40 -27.33
CA ALA A 26 6.95 -27.38 -27.28
C ALA A 26 7.52 -25.95 -27.19
N ALA A 27 6.88 -24.96 -27.84
CA ALA A 27 7.30 -23.56 -27.76
C ALA A 27 7.05 -23.01 -26.35
N VAL A 28 5.87 -23.26 -25.79
CA VAL A 28 5.52 -22.91 -24.40
C VAL A 28 6.49 -23.56 -23.42
N THR A 29 6.83 -24.84 -23.63
CA THR A 29 7.80 -25.56 -22.78
C THR A 29 9.20 -24.95 -22.87
N CYS A 30 9.66 -24.55 -24.06
CA CYS A 30 10.94 -23.87 -24.23
C CYS A 30 10.94 -22.50 -23.52
N LEU A 31 9.87 -21.73 -23.64
CA LEU A 31 9.71 -20.46 -22.94
C LEU A 31 9.74 -20.64 -21.42
N LYS A 32 9.03 -21.63 -20.87
CA LYS A 32 9.06 -21.96 -19.42
C LYS A 32 10.48 -22.27 -18.90
N LYS A 33 11.27 -23.02 -19.68
CA LYS A 33 12.66 -23.31 -19.34
C LYS A 33 13.51 -22.05 -19.34
N LEU A 34 13.39 -21.21 -20.37
CA LEU A 34 14.04 -19.90 -20.45
C LEU A 34 13.66 -19.00 -19.26
N THR A 35 12.38 -18.91 -18.93
CA THR A 35 11.87 -18.17 -17.77
C THR A 35 12.50 -18.64 -16.46
N THR A 36 12.73 -19.94 -16.31
CA THR A 36 13.40 -20.52 -15.13
C THR A 36 14.87 -20.14 -15.10
N LEU A 37 15.56 -20.18 -16.24
CA LEU A 37 16.94 -19.71 -16.34
C LEU A 37 17.04 -18.25 -15.90
N MET A 38 16.10 -17.38 -16.31
CA MET A 38 16.11 -15.96 -15.94
C MET A 38 15.97 -15.69 -14.44
N ARG A 39 15.82 -16.69 -13.57
CA ARG A 39 15.84 -16.48 -12.11
C ARG A 39 17.24 -16.22 -11.55
N SER A 40 18.30 -16.67 -12.21
CA SER A 40 19.68 -16.38 -11.82
C SER A 40 20.20 -15.09 -12.46
N PHE A 41 21.00 -14.31 -11.72
CA PHE A 41 21.65 -13.11 -12.27
C PHE A 41 22.59 -13.47 -13.44
N ASP A 42 23.39 -14.53 -13.29
CA ASP A 42 24.41 -14.93 -14.27
C ASP A 42 23.81 -15.29 -15.63
N THR A 43 22.63 -15.90 -15.66
CA THR A 43 21.94 -16.26 -16.90
C THR A 43 21.22 -15.05 -17.50
N ARG A 44 20.69 -14.13 -16.69
CA ARG A 44 20.10 -12.88 -17.19
C ARG A 44 21.12 -11.98 -17.87
N SER A 45 22.31 -11.86 -17.29
CA SER A 45 23.41 -11.05 -17.85
C SER A 45 23.99 -11.63 -19.14
N ASN A 46 23.66 -12.88 -19.48
CA ASN A 46 24.05 -13.52 -20.74
C ASN A 46 23.08 -13.24 -21.90
N LEU A 47 21.95 -12.56 -21.67
CA LEU A 47 21.03 -12.17 -22.74
C LEU A 47 21.68 -11.12 -23.65
N ARG A 48 21.66 -11.37 -24.97
CA ARG A 48 22.17 -10.48 -26.01
C ARG A 48 21.02 -9.99 -26.88
N ILE A 49 21.25 -8.90 -27.63
CA ILE A 49 20.27 -8.28 -28.53
C ILE A 49 19.62 -9.33 -29.46
N ASP A 50 20.40 -10.24 -30.04
CA ASP A 50 19.86 -11.28 -30.94
C ASP A 50 18.93 -12.29 -30.25
N HIS A 51 19.07 -12.50 -28.95
CA HIS A 51 18.21 -13.42 -28.20
C HIS A 51 16.78 -12.92 -28.05
N TRP A 52 16.55 -11.61 -28.19
CA TRP A 52 15.23 -11.01 -28.08
C TRP A 52 14.37 -11.20 -29.32
N LYS A 53 14.96 -11.51 -30.49
CA LYS A 53 14.23 -11.71 -31.75
C LYS A 53 13.10 -12.76 -31.65
N PRO A 54 13.34 -14.00 -31.17
CA PRO A 54 12.26 -14.96 -31.00
C PRO A 54 11.25 -14.52 -29.93
N ILE A 55 11.66 -13.76 -28.92
CA ILE A 55 10.76 -13.22 -27.89
C ILE A 55 9.84 -12.16 -28.50
N GLU A 56 10.36 -11.28 -29.36
CA GLU A 56 9.58 -10.27 -30.06
C GLU A 56 8.47 -10.89 -30.93
N LEU A 57 8.73 -12.05 -31.56
CA LEU A 57 7.71 -12.78 -32.30
C LEU A 57 6.58 -13.28 -31.39
N ILE A 58 6.92 -13.83 -30.22
CA ILE A 58 5.92 -14.27 -29.23
C ILE A 58 5.15 -13.07 -28.68
N VAL A 59 5.83 -11.94 -28.44
CA VAL A 59 5.22 -10.68 -28.01
C VAL A 59 4.16 -10.22 -29.01
N LYS A 60 4.47 -10.22 -30.32
CA LYS A 60 3.52 -9.85 -31.37
C LYS A 60 2.28 -10.73 -31.39
N GLU A 61 2.44 -12.04 -31.23
CA GLU A 61 1.30 -12.96 -31.12
C GLU A 61 0.50 -12.73 -29.83
N GLY A 62 1.18 -12.50 -28.71
CA GLY A 62 0.54 -12.18 -27.43
C GLY A 62 -0.34 -10.94 -27.54
N ARG A 63 0.15 -9.88 -28.22
CA ARG A 63 -0.64 -8.66 -28.51
C ARG A 63 -1.88 -8.96 -29.35
N GLN A 64 -1.76 -9.80 -30.38
CA GLN A 64 -2.92 -10.21 -31.18
C GLN A 64 -3.96 -10.97 -30.34
N SER A 65 -3.54 -11.77 -29.36
CA SER A 65 -4.49 -12.42 -28.45
C SER A 65 -5.22 -11.41 -27.55
N LEU A 66 -4.57 -10.33 -27.12
CA LEU A 66 -5.18 -9.28 -26.29
C LEU A 66 -6.28 -8.48 -27.01
N THR A 67 -6.41 -8.57 -28.34
CA THR A 67 -7.52 -7.95 -29.07
C THR A 67 -8.81 -8.78 -29.02
N LYS A 68 -8.75 -10.00 -28.48
CA LYS A 68 -9.92 -10.89 -28.35
C LYS A 68 -10.73 -10.53 -27.10
N SER A 69 -12.03 -10.81 -27.09
CA SER A 69 -12.86 -10.58 -25.90
C SER A 69 -12.54 -11.52 -24.74
N ASN A 70 -12.21 -12.78 -25.09
CA ASN A 70 -11.84 -13.85 -24.17
C ASN A 70 -10.64 -14.61 -24.72
N LEU A 71 -9.75 -15.03 -23.83
CA LEU A 71 -8.56 -15.80 -24.15
C LEU A 71 -8.83 -17.29 -23.95
N THR A 72 -8.27 -18.12 -24.83
CA THR A 72 -8.19 -19.57 -24.58
C THR A 72 -7.17 -19.87 -23.48
N GLU A 73 -7.25 -21.06 -22.88
CA GLU A 73 -6.31 -21.49 -21.83
C GLU A 73 -4.84 -21.47 -22.31
N ASN A 74 -4.59 -21.90 -23.55
CA ASN A 74 -3.26 -21.87 -24.16
C ASN A 74 -2.74 -20.43 -24.35
N GLU A 75 -3.62 -19.50 -24.74
CA GLU A 75 -3.26 -18.09 -24.88
C GLU A 75 -2.92 -17.47 -23.54
N MET A 76 -3.74 -17.71 -22.54
CA MET A 76 -3.50 -17.23 -21.19
C MET A 76 -2.19 -17.80 -20.63
N GLN A 77 -1.92 -19.09 -20.82
CA GLN A 77 -0.68 -19.71 -20.38
C GLN A 77 0.55 -19.12 -21.07
N LEU A 78 0.47 -18.85 -22.39
CA LEU A 78 1.55 -18.19 -23.13
C LEU A 78 1.81 -16.79 -22.57
N LEU A 79 0.77 -15.99 -22.35
CA LEU A 79 0.89 -14.64 -21.77
C LEU A 79 1.56 -14.69 -20.40
N ILE A 80 1.14 -15.62 -19.52
CA ILE A 80 1.73 -15.83 -18.20
C ILE A 80 3.24 -16.13 -18.31
N ASP A 81 3.63 -17.05 -19.18
CA ASP A 81 5.03 -17.45 -19.31
C ASP A 81 5.89 -16.36 -19.95
N LEU A 82 5.34 -15.61 -20.90
CA LEU A 82 5.98 -14.47 -21.52
C LEU A 82 6.18 -13.32 -20.51
N LEU A 83 5.15 -12.94 -19.76
CA LEU A 83 5.26 -11.92 -18.73
C LEU A 83 6.25 -12.31 -17.64
N ARG A 84 6.26 -13.59 -17.22
CA ARG A 84 7.26 -14.10 -16.27
C ARG A 84 8.67 -14.05 -16.84
N PHE A 85 8.86 -14.39 -18.12
CA PHE A 85 10.15 -14.26 -18.80
C PHE A 85 10.64 -12.82 -18.74
N LEU A 86 9.81 -11.87 -19.22
CA LEU A 86 10.12 -10.44 -19.23
C LEU A 86 10.44 -9.93 -17.83
N ARG A 87 9.55 -10.20 -16.85
CA ARG A 87 9.73 -9.78 -15.45
C ARG A 87 11.05 -10.28 -14.89
N ASN A 88 11.33 -11.56 -15.08
CA ASN A 88 12.55 -12.18 -14.57
C ASN A 88 13.77 -11.56 -15.25
N SER A 89 13.76 -11.41 -16.58
CA SER A 89 14.90 -10.86 -17.34
C SER A 89 15.33 -9.46 -16.88
N CYS A 90 14.40 -8.64 -16.36
CA CYS A 90 14.67 -7.32 -15.81
C CYS A 90 15.28 -7.33 -14.40
N GLY A 91 15.16 -8.43 -13.65
CA GLY A 91 15.43 -8.47 -12.20
C GLY A 91 16.85 -8.05 -11.83
N GLY A 92 17.01 -6.81 -11.37
CA GLY A 92 18.29 -6.24 -10.93
C GLY A 92 19.30 -6.00 -12.05
N LEU A 93 18.88 -5.92 -13.32
CA LEU A 93 19.78 -5.72 -14.46
C LEU A 93 19.32 -4.58 -15.38
N ASN A 94 19.94 -3.41 -15.24
CA ASN A 94 19.56 -2.17 -15.93
C ASN A 94 19.66 -2.26 -17.46
N GLU A 95 20.56 -3.10 -17.97
CA GLU A 95 20.76 -3.31 -19.41
C GLU A 95 19.51 -3.91 -20.06
N ASN A 96 18.93 -4.95 -19.45
CA ASN A 96 17.70 -5.57 -19.93
C ASN A 96 16.50 -4.65 -19.77
N VAL A 97 16.43 -3.89 -18.66
CA VAL A 97 15.39 -2.87 -18.47
C VAL A 97 15.47 -1.80 -19.56
N THR A 98 16.67 -1.32 -19.86
CA THR A 98 16.90 -0.31 -20.91
C THR A 98 16.55 -0.85 -22.28
N PHE A 99 16.87 -2.12 -22.56
CA PHE A 99 16.48 -2.76 -23.81
C PHE A 99 14.95 -2.81 -23.96
N ILE A 100 14.24 -3.32 -22.94
CA ILE A 100 12.78 -3.43 -22.96
C ILE A 100 12.13 -2.06 -23.12
N LEU A 101 12.57 -1.05 -22.36
CA LEU A 101 12.06 0.31 -22.44
C LEU A 101 12.17 0.93 -23.84
N ASN A 102 13.25 0.63 -24.56
CA ASN A 102 13.49 1.13 -25.91
C ASN A 102 12.86 0.25 -27.01
N HIS A 103 12.22 -0.86 -26.64
CA HIS A 103 11.61 -1.78 -27.58
C HIS A 103 10.08 -1.63 -27.60
N SER A 104 9.58 -0.85 -28.57
CA SER A 104 8.16 -0.47 -28.68
C SER A 104 7.19 -1.65 -28.58
N GLU A 105 7.45 -2.75 -29.27
CA GLU A 105 6.59 -3.93 -29.25
C GLU A 105 6.44 -4.55 -27.87
N ILE A 106 7.52 -4.64 -27.10
CA ILE A 106 7.52 -5.23 -25.75
C ILE A 106 6.80 -4.29 -24.78
N MET A 107 7.06 -2.98 -24.88
CA MET A 107 6.38 -1.99 -24.05
C MET A 107 4.88 -1.90 -24.34
N ASN A 108 4.50 -1.93 -25.62
CA ASN A 108 3.09 -1.95 -26.02
C ASN A 108 2.40 -3.22 -25.52
N PHE A 109 3.05 -4.38 -25.61
CA PHE A 109 2.51 -5.62 -25.05
C PHE A 109 2.29 -5.53 -23.54
N ALA A 110 3.27 -5.01 -22.80
CA ALA A 110 3.14 -4.85 -21.36
C ALA A 110 1.97 -3.90 -21.02
N LYS A 111 1.83 -2.80 -21.76
CA LYS A 111 0.73 -1.83 -21.62
C LYS A 111 -0.63 -2.47 -21.91
N GLU A 112 -0.79 -3.07 -23.09
CA GLU A 112 -2.03 -3.72 -23.53
C GLU A 112 -2.45 -4.85 -22.58
N THR A 113 -1.48 -5.57 -22.02
CA THR A 113 -1.75 -6.62 -21.02
C THR A 113 -2.38 -6.03 -19.76
N LEU A 114 -1.81 -4.93 -19.23
CA LEU A 114 -2.41 -4.25 -18.08
C LEU A 114 -3.82 -3.74 -18.43
N GLU A 115 -3.96 -2.99 -19.53
CA GLU A 115 -5.26 -2.45 -19.95
C GLU A 115 -6.33 -3.55 -20.08
N TYR A 116 -5.96 -4.69 -20.64
CA TYR A 116 -6.85 -5.83 -20.80
C TYR A 116 -7.26 -6.45 -19.46
N PHE A 117 -6.29 -6.74 -18.58
CA PHE A 117 -6.54 -7.50 -17.33
C PHE A 117 -7.00 -6.64 -16.14
N LEU A 118 -6.84 -5.31 -16.18
CA LEU A 118 -7.46 -4.42 -15.20
C LEU A 118 -8.99 -4.45 -15.26
N GLN A 119 -9.53 -4.84 -16.42
CA GLN A 119 -10.96 -4.92 -16.65
C GLN A 119 -11.55 -6.29 -16.32
N LYS A 120 -10.75 -7.19 -15.75
CA LYS A 120 -11.08 -8.59 -15.52
C LYS A 120 -11.21 -8.89 -14.03
N GLN A 121 -12.05 -9.87 -13.72
CA GLN A 121 -12.51 -10.15 -12.35
C GLN A 121 -12.20 -11.57 -11.89
N GLN A 122 -11.89 -12.50 -12.81
CA GLN A 122 -11.64 -13.89 -12.43
C GLN A 122 -10.27 -14.05 -11.77
N GLU A 123 -10.16 -14.92 -10.77
CA GLU A 123 -8.93 -15.15 -9.99
C GLU A 123 -7.70 -15.48 -10.86
N HIS A 124 -7.89 -16.31 -11.88
CA HIS A 124 -6.83 -16.66 -12.82
C HIS A 124 -6.43 -15.49 -13.72
N GLU A 125 -7.33 -14.55 -14.00
CA GLU A 125 -7.06 -13.31 -14.75
C GLU A 125 -6.29 -12.31 -13.87
N ILE A 126 -6.66 -12.20 -12.59
CA ILE A 126 -5.95 -11.40 -11.58
C ILE A 126 -4.51 -11.91 -11.40
N THR A 127 -4.28 -13.22 -11.52
CA THR A 127 -2.92 -13.77 -11.53
C THR A 127 -2.07 -13.22 -12.68
N VAL A 128 -2.66 -13.01 -13.87
CA VAL A 128 -1.95 -12.40 -15.01
C VAL A 128 -1.65 -10.93 -14.72
N LEU A 129 -2.66 -10.20 -14.23
CA LEU A 129 -2.52 -8.80 -13.80
C LEU A 129 -1.37 -8.64 -12.79
N LYS A 130 -1.30 -9.51 -11.79
CA LYS A 130 -0.23 -9.52 -10.79
C LYS A 130 1.15 -9.63 -11.42
N ILE A 131 1.34 -10.55 -12.37
CA ILE A 131 2.65 -10.74 -13.03
C ILE A 131 2.99 -9.52 -13.90
N ALA A 132 2.00 -8.93 -14.57
CA ALA A 132 2.17 -7.69 -15.31
C ALA A 132 2.64 -6.57 -14.38
N ILE A 133 1.94 -6.31 -13.26
CA ILE A 133 2.32 -5.28 -12.27
C ILE A 133 3.74 -5.52 -11.73
N GLN A 134 4.14 -6.78 -11.52
CA GLN A 134 5.52 -7.10 -11.12
C GLN A 134 6.56 -6.76 -12.20
N LEU A 135 6.27 -7.01 -13.48
CA LEU A 135 7.13 -6.57 -14.58
C LEU A 135 7.28 -5.05 -14.56
N PHE A 136 6.18 -4.32 -14.36
CA PHE A 136 6.19 -2.86 -14.27
C PHE A 136 7.01 -2.35 -13.09
N GLY A 137 6.83 -2.94 -11.90
CA GLY A 137 7.67 -2.64 -10.74
C GLY A 137 9.16 -2.78 -11.07
N ASN A 138 9.56 -3.88 -11.72
CA ASN A 138 10.96 -4.10 -12.12
C ASN A 138 11.47 -3.07 -13.13
N ILE A 139 10.64 -2.69 -14.10
CA ILE A 139 11.01 -1.67 -15.11
C ILE A 139 11.19 -0.31 -14.44
N VAL A 140 10.26 0.07 -13.55
CA VAL A 140 10.28 1.35 -12.84
C VAL A 140 11.48 1.49 -11.92
N VAL A 141 11.73 0.46 -11.10
CA VAL A 141 12.86 0.44 -10.15
C VAL A 141 14.20 0.38 -10.89
N GLY A 142 14.28 -0.35 -12.00
CA GLY A 142 15.53 -0.60 -12.73
C GLY A 142 16.06 0.57 -13.56
N SER A 143 15.34 1.68 -13.70
CA SER A 143 15.81 2.84 -14.47
C SER A 143 15.08 4.13 -14.12
N VAL A 144 15.81 5.19 -13.75
CA VAL A 144 15.22 6.53 -13.49
C VAL A 144 14.50 7.08 -14.72
N ASN A 145 15.00 6.76 -15.93
CA ASN A 145 14.42 7.19 -17.20
C ASN A 145 13.08 6.50 -17.52
N SER A 146 12.73 5.44 -16.78
CA SER A 146 11.45 4.75 -16.98
C SER A 146 10.29 5.55 -16.40
N LYS A 147 10.48 6.35 -15.34
CA LYS A 147 9.40 7.04 -14.64
C LYS A 147 8.55 7.93 -15.56
N PRO A 148 9.11 8.80 -16.42
CA PRO A 148 8.30 9.64 -17.30
C PRO A 148 7.59 8.83 -18.40
N LEU A 149 8.19 7.74 -18.88
CA LEU A 149 7.60 6.86 -19.88
C LEU A 149 6.40 6.12 -19.30
N ILE A 150 6.56 5.52 -18.12
CA ILE A 150 5.50 4.86 -17.36
C ILE A 150 4.41 5.89 -17.03
N TRP A 151 4.78 7.10 -16.59
CA TRP A 151 3.82 8.16 -16.31
C TRP A 151 2.93 8.49 -17.53
N ASN A 152 3.56 8.71 -18.69
CA ASN A 152 2.83 8.97 -19.94
C ASN A 152 2.00 7.77 -20.40
N LEU A 153 2.50 6.55 -20.22
CA LEU A 153 1.83 5.34 -20.66
C LEU A 153 0.59 5.00 -19.81
N PHE A 154 0.60 5.32 -18.51
CA PHE A 154 -0.45 4.90 -17.57
C PHE A 154 -1.38 6.01 -17.09
N PHE A 155 -0.89 7.24 -16.94
CA PHE A 155 -1.62 8.30 -16.24
C PHE A 155 -2.06 9.44 -17.16
N TYR A 156 -1.28 9.79 -18.19
CA TYR A 156 -1.66 10.86 -19.11
C TYR A 156 -2.87 10.49 -20.00
N GLU A 157 -3.08 9.21 -20.28
CA GLU A 157 -4.19 8.75 -21.12
C GLU A 157 -5.52 8.49 -20.38
N ASN A 158 -5.59 8.66 -19.04
CA ASN A 158 -6.76 8.30 -18.20
C ASN A 158 -7.28 6.86 -18.39
N LYS A 159 -6.48 5.97 -19.00
CA LYS A 159 -6.88 4.59 -19.30
C LYS A 159 -6.76 3.64 -18.11
N PHE A 160 -6.03 4.05 -17.07
CA PHE A 160 -5.84 3.27 -15.85
C PHE A 160 -6.81 3.74 -14.75
N SER A 161 -8.08 3.95 -15.10
CA SER A 161 -9.14 3.98 -14.10
C SER A 161 -9.60 2.54 -13.90
N ILE A 162 -9.29 1.97 -12.74
CA ILE A 162 -9.91 0.71 -12.33
C ILE A 162 -11.37 1.04 -12.01
N SER A 163 -12.32 0.33 -12.61
CA SER A 163 -13.73 0.51 -12.23
C SER A 163 -13.93 0.05 -10.79
N ASP A 164 -14.95 0.58 -10.11
CA ASP A 164 -15.24 0.22 -8.72
C ASP A 164 -15.35 -1.31 -8.53
N ASP A 165 -16.10 -2.00 -9.41
CA ASP A 165 -16.23 -3.46 -9.42
C ASP A 165 -14.88 -4.18 -9.52
N ASN A 166 -13.94 -3.65 -10.31
CA ASN A 166 -12.64 -4.28 -10.51
C ASN A 166 -11.69 -4.02 -9.34
N CYS A 167 -11.79 -2.86 -8.69
CA CYS A 167 -11.06 -2.61 -7.44
C CYS A 167 -11.49 -3.60 -6.36
N GLU A 168 -12.80 -3.86 -6.22
CA GLU A 168 -13.31 -4.83 -5.26
C GLU A 168 -12.73 -6.23 -5.48
N CYS A 169 -12.63 -6.68 -6.73
CA CYS A 169 -12.01 -7.97 -7.06
C CYS A 169 -10.53 -8.04 -6.65
N ILE A 170 -9.79 -6.92 -6.70
CA ILE A 170 -8.38 -6.88 -6.28
C ILE A 170 -8.25 -7.14 -4.77
N PHE A 171 -9.00 -6.46 -3.91
CA PHE A 171 -8.81 -6.63 -2.46
C PHE A 171 -9.65 -7.75 -1.83
N LYS A 172 -10.58 -8.36 -2.57
CA LYS A 172 -11.38 -9.52 -2.11
C LYS A 172 -10.77 -10.88 -2.46
N THR A 173 -9.76 -10.91 -3.34
CA THR A 173 -9.08 -12.16 -3.75
C THR A 173 -7.69 -12.26 -3.14
N LYS A 174 -7.21 -13.49 -2.95
CA LYS A 174 -5.86 -13.73 -2.41
C LYS A 174 -4.79 -13.16 -3.35
N GLU A 175 -4.98 -13.37 -4.65
CA GLU A 175 -4.07 -12.96 -5.72
C GLU A 175 -3.97 -11.45 -5.78
N GLY A 176 -5.10 -10.74 -5.64
CA GLY A 176 -5.10 -9.28 -5.62
C GLY A 176 -4.58 -8.71 -4.30
N ASN A 177 -4.79 -9.36 -3.16
CA ASN A 177 -4.09 -8.99 -1.92
C ASN A 177 -2.56 -9.08 -2.07
N GLU A 178 -2.06 -10.08 -2.78
CA GLU A 178 -0.63 -10.17 -3.11
C GLU A 178 -0.16 -9.04 -4.03
N ILE A 179 -1.04 -8.47 -4.87
CA ILE A 179 -0.75 -7.25 -5.66
C ILE A 179 -0.60 -6.05 -4.72
N VAL A 180 -1.57 -5.81 -3.83
CA VAL A 180 -1.54 -4.67 -2.90
C VAL A 180 -0.31 -4.75 -2.00
N HIS A 181 0.02 -5.94 -1.50
CA HIS A 181 1.22 -6.18 -0.70
C HIS A 181 2.51 -5.85 -1.49
N LEU A 182 2.60 -6.28 -2.75
CA LEU A 182 3.76 -5.97 -3.59
C LEU A 182 3.91 -4.47 -3.89
N VAL A 183 2.79 -3.80 -4.21
CA VAL A 183 2.80 -2.36 -4.50
C VAL A 183 3.26 -1.59 -3.27
N THR A 184 2.72 -1.93 -2.10
CA THR A 184 3.12 -1.30 -0.83
C THR A 184 4.58 -1.61 -0.45
N ASP A 185 5.09 -2.83 -0.66
CA ASP A 185 6.52 -3.16 -0.44
C ASP A 185 7.46 -2.37 -1.37
N THR A 186 7.02 -2.16 -2.62
CA THR A 186 7.77 -1.34 -3.58
C THR A 186 7.79 0.12 -3.15
N LEU A 187 6.66 0.68 -2.70
CA LEU A 187 6.56 2.05 -2.18
C LEU A 187 7.44 2.28 -0.95
N LEU A 188 7.55 1.28 -0.07
CA LEU A 188 8.38 1.34 1.13
C LEU A 188 9.89 1.43 0.85
N THR A 189 10.31 1.06 -0.36
CA THR A 189 11.72 1.00 -0.77
C THR A 189 12.05 1.98 -1.90
N ASN A 190 11.05 2.45 -2.63
CA ASN A 190 11.19 3.29 -3.81
C ASN A 190 10.09 4.34 -3.87
N GLN A 191 10.45 5.58 -4.21
CA GLN A 191 9.46 6.61 -4.54
C GLN A 191 8.92 6.39 -5.96
N ILE A 192 7.77 5.72 -6.04
CA ILE A 192 7.10 5.38 -7.29
C ILE A 192 5.66 5.93 -7.31
N ASP A 193 5.45 7.03 -8.03
CA ASP A 193 4.17 7.77 -8.04
C ASP A 193 2.98 6.90 -8.49
N TRP A 194 3.20 5.94 -9.38
CA TRP A 194 2.15 5.02 -9.84
C TRP A 194 1.61 4.12 -8.73
N GLY A 195 2.49 3.67 -7.82
CA GLY A 195 2.10 2.81 -6.72
C GLY A 195 1.22 3.57 -5.74
N LEU A 196 1.55 4.85 -5.50
CA LEU A 196 0.77 5.74 -4.66
C LEU A 196 -0.64 5.91 -5.26
N LEU A 197 -0.74 6.27 -6.54
CA LEU A 197 -2.02 6.42 -7.24
C LEU A 197 -2.86 5.13 -7.23
N PHE A 198 -2.22 3.96 -7.36
CA PHE A 198 -2.91 2.67 -7.25
C PHE A 198 -3.54 2.48 -5.87
N ILE A 199 -2.81 2.76 -4.79
CA ILE A 199 -3.34 2.66 -3.43
C ILE A 199 -4.44 3.70 -3.19
N GLU A 200 -4.29 4.91 -3.72
CA GLU A 200 -5.32 5.95 -3.63
C GLU A 200 -6.65 5.52 -4.28
N GLN A 201 -6.61 4.87 -5.44
CA GLN A 201 -7.82 4.33 -6.09
C GLN A 201 -8.53 3.29 -5.21
N LEU A 202 -7.77 2.44 -4.49
CA LEU A 202 -8.34 1.46 -3.58
C LEU A 202 -8.93 2.11 -2.32
N LEU A 203 -8.32 3.20 -1.82
CA LEU A 203 -8.84 3.96 -0.67
C LEU A 203 -10.16 4.68 -0.99
N SER A 204 -10.45 4.96 -2.26
CA SER A 204 -11.76 5.48 -2.67
C SER A 204 -12.86 4.41 -2.62
N GLN A 205 -12.51 3.13 -2.49
CA GLN A 205 -13.47 2.03 -2.48
C GLN A 205 -13.99 1.70 -1.08
N LYS A 206 -15.23 1.19 -1.05
CA LYS A 206 -15.82 0.66 0.18
C LYS A 206 -15.11 -0.63 0.57
N ASP A 207 -15.05 -0.90 1.87
CA ASP A 207 -14.64 -2.19 2.46
C ASP A 207 -13.17 -2.61 2.19
N PHE A 208 -12.35 -1.76 1.56
CA PHE A 208 -10.94 -2.07 1.28
C PHE A 208 -10.19 -2.50 2.55
N LEU A 209 -10.30 -1.71 3.62
CA LEU A 209 -9.66 -2.04 4.90
C LEU A 209 -10.29 -3.28 5.55
N ASP A 210 -11.60 -3.47 5.45
CA ASP A 210 -12.30 -4.62 6.04
C ASP A 210 -11.92 -5.94 5.36
N CYS A 211 -11.61 -5.91 4.05
CA CYS A 211 -11.31 -7.10 3.28
C CYS A 211 -9.86 -7.59 3.39
N CYS A 212 -8.89 -6.67 3.45
CA CYS A 212 -7.48 -7.03 3.28
C CYS A 212 -6.50 -6.46 4.31
N TYR A 213 -6.92 -5.51 5.17
CA TYR A 213 -6.00 -4.80 6.05
C TYR A 213 -5.25 -5.75 7.01
N GLU A 214 -5.95 -6.64 7.72
CA GLU A 214 -5.31 -7.58 8.67
C GLU A 214 -4.40 -8.63 7.99
N VAL A 215 -4.50 -8.81 6.67
CA VAL A 215 -3.65 -9.73 5.89
C VAL A 215 -2.24 -9.17 5.70
N PHE A 216 -2.09 -7.84 5.72
CA PHE A 216 -0.82 -7.19 5.42
C PHE A 216 0.12 -7.15 6.63
N PRO A 217 1.45 -7.27 6.41
CA PRO A 217 2.43 -6.99 7.45
C PRO A 217 2.27 -5.57 8.00
N LEU A 218 2.60 -5.38 9.28
CA LEU A 218 2.48 -4.10 9.98
C LEU A 218 3.06 -2.92 9.17
N ARG A 219 4.27 -3.06 8.61
CA ARG A 219 4.92 -1.97 7.86
C ARG A 219 4.08 -1.49 6.67
N ASN A 220 3.43 -2.40 5.96
CA ASN A 220 2.56 -2.09 4.82
C ASN A 220 1.24 -1.47 5.29
N ARG A 221 0.69 -1.94 6.40
CA ARG A 221 -0.48 -1.32 7.05
C ARG A 221 -0.20 0.13 7.45
N LEU A 222 0.95 0.40 8.07
CA LEU A 222 1.37 1.75 8.44
C LEU A 222 1.48 2.67 7.22
N LEU A 223 2.04 2.20 6.10
CA LEU A 223 2.09 2.97 4.86
C LEU A 223 0.68 3.31 4.34
N ILE A 224 -0.25 2.35 4.34
CA ILE A 224 -1.64 2.59 3.90
C ILE A 224 -2.30 3.67 4.80
N LEU A 225 -2.11 3.59 6.11
CA LEU A 225 -2.60 4.59 7.06
C LEU A 225 -1.95 5.97 6.84
N GLU A 226 -0.66 6.02 6.55
CA GLU A 226 0.07 7.26 6.24
C GLU A 226 -0.49 7.94 4.99
N ILE A 227 -0.65 7.19 3.88
CA ILE A 227 -1.26 7.69 2.63
C ILE A 227 -2.67 8.21 2.91
N MET A 228 -3.47 7.47 3.69
CA MET A 228 -4.82 7.88 4.07
C MET A 228 -4.83 9.18 4.89
N ASP A 229 -3.95 9.34 5.88
CA ASP A 229 -3.85 10.55 6.71
C ASP A 229 -3.41 11.76 5.87
N GLU A 230 -2.45 11.58 4.97
CA GLU A 230 -2.01 12.62 4.02
C GLU A 230 -3.17 13.09 3.12
N LYS A 231 -3.97 12.16 2.60
CA LYS A 231 -5.11 12.51 1.73
C LYS A 231 -6.21 13.29 2.44
N ILE A 232 -6.55 12.91 3.66
CA ILE A 232 -7.54 13.65 4.45
C ILE A 232 -7.04 15.07 4.74
N LYS A 233 -5.73 15.24 4.97
CA LYS A 233 -5.12 16.53 5.29
C LYS A 233 -4.95 17.46 4.09
N ASP A 234 -4.62 16.91 2.92
CA ASP A 234 -4.36 17.72 1.72
C ASP A 234 -5.60 18.53 1.32
N LYS A 235 -6.78 17.89 1.36
CA LYS A 235 -8.03 18.50 0.97
C LYS A 235 -9.19 18.02 1.85
N PRO A 236 -9.41 18.67 3.00
CA PRO A 236 -10.37 18.20 4.01
C PRO A 236 -11.84 18.30 3.60
N ASP A 237 -12.17 19.05 2.53
CA ASP A 237 -13.54 19.29 2.08
C ASP A 237 -13.99 18.35 0.94
N GLU A 238 -13.12 17.43 0.50
CA GLU A 238 -13.37 16.51 -0.61
C GLU A 238 -13.43 15.05 -0.12
N TYR A 239 -14.27 14.24 -0.76
CA TYR A 239 -14.38 12.80 -0.52
C TYR A 239 -13.24 12.05 -1.22
N PHE A 240 -12.05 11.99 -0.60
CA PHE A 240 -10.92 11.23 -1.14
C PHE A 240 -11.00 9.74 -0.82
N ILE A 241 -11.40 9.45 0.41
CA ILE A 241 -11.59 8.09 0.90
C ILE A 241 -13.07 7.83 1.14
N SER A 242 -13.48 6.58 1.03
CA SER A 242 -14.86 6.20 1.35
C SER A 242 -15.17 6.44 2.84
N GLU A 243 -16.38 6.91 3.14
CA GLU A 243 -16.88 7.06 4.52
C GLU A 243 -16.77 5.75 5.32
N SER A 244 -16.94 4.59 4.67
CA SER A 244 -16.81 3.29 5.33
C SER A 244 -15.38 3.00 5.79
N LEU A 245 -14.36 3.59 5.18
CA LEU A 245 -12.98 3.45 5.64
C LEU A 245 -12.69 4.26 6.90
N VAL A 246 -13.32 5.43 7.07
CA VAL A 246 -13.25 6.18 8.32
C VAL A 246 -13.89 5.38 9.46
N GLU A 247 -15.04 4.76 9.18
CA GLU A 247 -15.70 3.84 10.11
C GLU A 247 -14.84 2.60 10.42
N SER A 248 -14.17 2.04 9.41
CA SER A 248 -13.22 0.92 9.59
C SER A 248 -12.07 1.32 10.52
N VAL A 249 -11.43 2.47 10.27
CA VAL A 249 -10.33 2.99 11.10
C VAL A 249 -10.79 3.24 12.54
N LYS A 250 -11.99 3.78 12.72
CA LYS A 250 -12.61 3.91 14.04
C LYS A 250 -12.76 2.56 14.73
N ASN A 251 -13.27 1.55 14.04
CA ASN A 251 -13.48 0.21 14.60
C ASN A 251 -12.16 -0.47 14.97
N TYR A 252 -11.12 -0.36 14.13
CA TYR A 252 -9.77 -0.83 14.44
C TYR A 252 -9.18 -0.10 15.66
N PHE A 253 -9.38 1.21 15.76
CA PHE A 253 -8.94 1.98 16.91
C PHE A 253 -9.65 1.52 18.20
N LEU A 254 -10.98 1.40 18.18
CA LEU A 254 -11.77 0.94 19.33
C LEU A 254 -11.41 -0.48 19.78
N LYS A 255 -11.19 -1.40 18.83
CA LYS A 255 -10.74 -2.78 19.09
C LYS A 255 -9.40 -2.81 19.84
N ASN A 256 -8.49 -1.90 19.50
CA ASN A 256 -7.11 -1.93 19.96
C ASN A 256 -6.83 -1.01 21.17
N ILE A 257 -7.56 0.10 21.32
CA ILE A 257 -7.28 1.12 22.33
C ILE A 257 -7.47 0.60 23.77
N THR A 258 -8.41 -0.31 23.97
CA THR A 258 -8.69 -0.91 25.30
C THR A 258 -7.51 -1.72 25.84
N GLN A 259 -6.63 -2.23 24.96
CA GLN A 259 -5.44 -3.00 25.35
C GLN A 259 -4.28 -2.11 25.82
N ILE A 260 -4.26 -0.83 25.45
CA ILE A 260 -3.24 0.12 25.91
C ILE A 260 -3.29 0.27 27.44
N CYS A 261 -4.51 0.25 27.98
CA CYS A 261 -4.76 0.38 29.41
C CYS A 261 -4.30 -0.81 30.25
N SER A 262 -4.17 -2.01 29.65
CA SER A 262 -3.83 -3.22 30.40
C SER A 262 -2.32 -3.46 30.49
N MET A 263 -1.49 -2.83 29.63
CA MET A 263 -0.02 -2.97 29.55
C MET A 263 0.53 -4.41 29.63
N LYS A 264 -0.33 -5.43 29.47
CA LYS A 264 0.00 -6.85 29.57
C LYS A 264 -0.12 -7.42 28.17
N ASP A 265 1.02 -7.71 27.55
CA ASP A 265 1.15 -8.46 26.30
C ASP A 265 0.05 -8.17 25.28
N SER A 266 0.22 -7.10 24.50
CA SER A 266 -0.57 -6.94 23.28
C SER A 266 0.36 -7.13 22.09
N ASN A 267 -0.05 -7.98 21.14
CA ASN A 267 0.52 -8.05 19.80
C ASN A 267 0.29 -6.74 19.01
N ILE A 268 0.03 -5.61 19.69
CA ILE A 268 -0.35 -4.35 19.10
C ILE A 268 0.86 -3.42 19.14
N ASP A 269 1.22 -2.94 17.97
CA ASP A 269 2.26 -1.95 17.83
C ASP A 269 1.72 -0.54 18.15
N PRO A 270 2.32 0.21 19.08
CA PRO A 270 1.92 1.57 19.41
C PRO A 270 1.84 2.51 18.21
N ALA A 271 2.68 2.32 17.20
CA ALA A 271 2.68 3.15 16.00
C ALA A 271 1.35 3.03 15.24
N GLU A 272 0.80 1.82 15.13
CA GLU A 272 -0.46 1.60 14.42
C GLU A 272 -1.62 2.34 15.10
N ILE A 273 -1.70 2.25 16.43
CA ILE A 273 -2.72 2.98 17.20
C ILE A 273 -2.55 4.50 17.02
N LEU A 274 -1.31 4.99 17.04
CA LEU A 274 -1.03 6.41 16.84
C LEU A 274 -1.45 6.90 15.46
N TYR A 275 -1.23 6.11 14.42
CA TYR A 275 -1.68 6.43 13.06
C TYR A 275 -3.21 6.42 12.95
N LEU A 276 -3.88 5.39 13.48
CA LEU A 276 -5.35 5.34 13.53
C LEU A 276 -5.92 6.57 14.26
N LEU A 277 -5.36 6.93 15.41
CA LEU A 277 -5.77 8.13 16.15
C LEU A 277 -5.45 9.43 15.39
N SER A 278 -4.33 9.49 14.68
CA SER A 278 -3.97 10.65 13.84
C SER A 278 -5.02 10.86 12.75
N ILE A 279 -5.38 9.80 12.03
CA ILE A 279 -6.41 9.83 10.99
C ILE A 279 -7.75 10.25 11.58
N LEU A 280 -8.18 9.68 12.71
CA LEU A 280 -9.44 10.06 13.35
C LEU A 280 -9.45 11.55 13.72
N CYS A 281 -8.32 12.10 14.18
CA CYS A 281 -8.22 13.54 14.41
C CYS A 281 -8.35 14.35 13.11
N SER A 282 -7.66 13.94 12.04
CA SER A 282 -7.73 14.60 10.73
C SER A 282 -9.15 14.55 10.15
N ALA A 283 -9.80 13.39 10.21
CA ALA A 283 -11.18 13.19 9.79
C ALA A 283 -12.18 13.99 10.64
N SER A 284 -11.94 14.14 11.95
CA SER A 284 -12.84 14.85 12.86
C SER A 284 -12.90 16.37 12.65
N ILE A 285 -11.97 16.95 11.88
CA ILE A 285 -12.01 18.37 11.46
C ILE A 285 -12.46 18.54 10.02
N SER A 286 -12.48 17.46 9.22
CA SER A 286 -12.99 17.48 7.86
C SER A 286 -14.51 17.62 7.90
N PRO A 287 -15.12 18.61 7.22
CA PRO A 287 -16.58 18.77 7.20
C PRO A 287 -17.32 17.55 6.65
N VAL A 288 -16.64 16.79 5.78
CA VAL A 288 -17.16 15.59 5.14
C VAL A 288 -17.21 14.41 6.11
N TYR A 289 -16.16 14.19 6.90
CA TYR A 289 -16.06 13.00 7.78
C TYR A 289 -16.46 13.28 9.24
N ALA A 290 -16.44 14.54 9.67
CA ALA A 290 -16.78 14.92 11.06
C ALA A 290 -18.17 14.41 11.50
N PRO A 291 -19.24 14.46 10.69
CA PRO A 291 -20.55 13.95 11.11
C PRO A 291 -20.53 12.46 11.48
N ILE A 292 -19.74 11.63 10.79
CA ILE A 292 -19.61 10.19 11.08
C ILE A 292 -19.06 10.01 12.49
N LEU A 293 -17.97 10.72 12.81
CA LEU A 293 -17.28 10.61 14.09
C LEU A 293 -18.06 11.27 15.23
N GLN A 294 -18.74 12.39 14.97
CA GLN A 294 -19.58 13.07 15.96
C GLN A 294 -20.78 12.23 16.40
N ASN A 295 -21.36 11.44 15.49
CA ASN A 295 -22.48 10.55 15.82
C ASN A 295 -22.04 9.28 16.58
N SER A 296 -20.73 9.02 16.71
CA SER A 296 -20.18 7.81 17.33
C SER A 296 -19.94 8.01 18.84
N LYS A 297 -20.95 7.68 19.65
CA LYS A 297 -20.89 7.83 21.12
C LYS A 297 -19.84 6.93 21.79
N ASP A 298 -19.69 5.73 21.26
CA ASP A 298 -18.68 4.73 21.67
C ASP A 298 -17.24 5.23 21.46
N LEU A 299 -16.96 5.89 20.33
CA LEU A 299 -15.68 6.56 20.07
C LEU A 299 -15.37 7.59 21.14
N LEU A 300 -16.33 8.49 21.41
CA LEU A 300 -16.15 9.54 22.41
C LEU A 300 -15.93 8.97 23.81
N GLN A 301 -16.79 8.05 24.25
CA GLN A 301 -16.68 7.39 25.55
C GLN A 301 -15.34 6.69 25.71
N SER A 302 -14.96 5.85 24.75
CA SER A 302 -13.70 5.10 24.79
C SER A 302 -12.48 6.02 24.78
N THR A 303 -12.53 7.14 24.04
CA THR A 303 -11.44 8.12 24.01
C THR A 303 -11.27 8.83 25.36
N VAL A 304 -12.38 9.24 25.99
CA VAL A 304 -12.36 9.86 27.33
C VAL A 304 -11.88 8.87 28.40
N GLU A 305 -12.40 7.64 28.38
CA GLU A 305 -12.02 6.58 29.31
C GLU A 305 -10.53 6.21 29.17
N THR A 306 -10.03 6.13 27.94
CA THR A 306 -8.62 5.88 27.68
C THR A 306 -7.76 7.05 28.19
N LEU A 307 -8.16 8.30 27.92
CA LEU A 307 -7.46 9.47 28.44
C LEU A 307 -7.38 9.42 29.98
N LYS A 308 -8.48 9.04 30.64
CA LYS A 308 -8.55 8.90 32.10
C LYS A 308 -7.59 7.83 32.59
N CYS A 309 -7.64 6.66 31.96
CA CYS A 309 -6.80 5.51 32.25
C CYS A 309 -5.30 5.84 32.12
N ILE A 310 -4.84 6.34 30.97
CA ILE A 310 -3.42 6.66 30.77
C ILE A 310 -2.95 7.82 31.64
N HIS A 311 -3.86 8.73 32.01
CA HIS A 311 -3.52 9.84 32.91
C HIS A 311 -3.35 9.37 34.35
N LEU A 312 -4.15 8.41 34.80
CA LEU A 312 -3.97 7.77 36.11
C LEU A 312 -2.70 6.93 36.13
N LEU A 313 -2.48 6.07 35.12
CA LEU A 313 -1.24 5.29 34.97
C LEU A 313 -0.01 6.21 34.97
N GLY A 314 -0.05 7.33 34.24
CA GLY A 314 1.06 8.28 34.20
C GLY A 314 1.37 9.00 35.52
N LYS A 315 0.49 8.90 36.54
CA LYS A 315 0.72 9.42 37.89
C LYS A 315 1.26 8.36 38.87
N GLU A 316 1.27 7.09 38.46
CA GLU A 316 1.85 5.99 39.22
C GLU A 316 3.39 5.96 39.02
N ASP A 317 4.02 4.80 39.20
CA ASP A 317 5.46 4.60 38.98
C ASP A 317 5.89 4.98 37.56
N SER A 318 7.19 5.26 37.37
CA SER A 318 7.77 5.63 36.07
C SER A 318 7.41 4.61 34.97
N ASN A 319 6.61 5.04 33.98
CA ASN A 319 6.14 4.23 32.87
C ASN A 319 6.01 5.06 31.57
N ALA A 320 5.53 4.42 30.50
CA ALA A 320 5.38 5.03 29.17
C ALA A 320 4.41 6.23 29.10
N PHE A 321 3.60 6.48 30.13
CA PHE A 321 2.64 7.60 30.20
C PHE A 321 2.99 8.66 31.25
N SER A 322 4.12 8.50 31.96
CA SER A 322 4.58 9.45 32.97
C SER A 322 4.84 10.83 32.38
N SER A 323 4.59 11.87 33.18
CA SER A 323 4.76 13.26 32.73
C SER A 323 6.24 13.58 32.51
N VAL A 324 6.53 14.29 31.43
CA VAL A 324 7.85 14.86 31.13
C VAL A 324 8.31 15.82 32.22
N GLN A 325 7.36 16.45 32.93
CA GLN A 325 7.68 17.35 34.04
C GLN A 325 8.31 16.61 35.23
N ASP A 326 7.99 15.33 35.42
CA ASP A 326 8.59 14.48 36.45
C ASP A 326 9.99 13.97 36.02
N LEU A 327 10.31 14.06 34.72
CA LEU A 327 11.63 13.75 34.15
C LEU A 327 12.60 14.95 34.12
N LYS A 328 12.16 16.15 34.57
CA LYS A 328 12.90 17.43 34.48
C LYS A 328 14.16 17.55 35.36
N HIS A 329 14.61 16.48 36.02
CA HIS A 329 15.91 16.52 36.72
C HIS A 329 17.13 16.45 35.78
N HIS A 330 16.93 16.22 34.48
CA HIS A 330 18.00 16.28 33.49
C HIS A 330 17.64 17.34 32.43
N THR A 331 18.43 18.41 32.39
CA THR A 331 18.33 19.48 31.38
C THR A 331 19.25 19.11 30.24
N ASP A 332 18.80 18.27 29.32
CA ASP A 332 19.64 17.92 28.17
C ASP A 332 18.85 17.86 26.86
N SER A 333 19.48 18.39 25.81
CA SER A 333 19.02 18.31 24.42
C SER A 333 18.71 16.87 23.97
N GLN A 334 19.36 15.88 24.58
CA GLN A 334 19.14 14.45 24.39
C GLN A 334 17.75 13.97 24.83
N LEU A 335 17.15 14.55 25.88
CA LEU A 335 15.80 14.17 26.33
C LEU A 335 14.71 14.55 25.32
N LYS A 336 14.86 15.69 24.62
CA LYS A 336 13.92 16.05 23.54
C LYS A 336 13.98 15.04 22.40
N GLU A 337 15.18 14.57 22.07
CA GLU A 337 15.39 13.58 21.03
C GLU A 337 14.83 12.21 21.46
N GLU A 338 15.16 11.72 22.66
CA GLU A 338 14.59 10.50 23.25
C GLU A 338 13.05 10.53 23.36
N MET A 339 12.48 11.69 23.69
CA MET A 339 11.02 11.87 23.73
C MET A 339 10.37 11.78 22.35
N LEU A 340 11.01 12.26 21.29
CA LEU A 340 10.47 12.16 19.92
C LEU A 340 10.40 10.70 19.46
N TYR A 341 11.29 9.85 19.97
CA TYR A 341 11.31 8.41 19.69
C TYR A 341 10.46 7.59 20.67
N HIS A 342 9.78 8.23 21.64
CA HIS A 342 8.94 7.52 22.58
C HIS A 342 7.70 6.91 21.88
N PRO A 343 7.37 5.62 22.07
CA PRO A 343 6.31 4.92 21.32
C PRO A 343 4.91 5.53 21.43
N PHE A 344 4.63 6.30 22.51
CA PHE A 344 3.36 7.00 22.71
C PHE A 344 3.50 8.52 22.69
N TYR A 345 4.57 9.04 22.07
CA TYR A 345 4.75 10.49 21.93
C TYR A 345 3.53 11.12 21.24
N GLY A 346 2.96 12.15 21.86
CA GLY A 346 1.77 12.83 21.34
C GLY A 346 0.45 12.06 21.50
N PHE A 347 0.44 10.86 22.10
CA PHE A 347 -0.79 10.05 22.27
C PHE A 347 -1.84 10.80 23.10
N LYS A 348 -1.48 11.22 24.32
CA LYS A 348 -2.37 11.99 25.22
C LYS A 348 -2.89 13.27 24.56
N ARG A 349 -2.03 14.00 23.84
CA ARG A 349 -2.40 15.21 23.09
C ARG A 349 -3.44 14.90 22.02
N ASN A 350 -3.25 13.84 21.25
CA ASN A 350 -4.16 13.48 20.17
C ASN A 350 -5.51 12.96 20.69
N LEU A 351 -5.56 12.28 21.85
CA LEU A 351 -6.83 11.92 22.50
C LEU A 351 -7.62 13.18 22.89
N ILE A 352 -6.97 14.16 23.52
CA ILE A 352 -7.59 15.45 23.86
C ILE A 352 -8.07 16.17 22.59
N ARG A 353 -7.26 16.18 21.53
CA ARG A 353 -7.62 16.75 20.23
C ARG A 353 -8.88 16.10 19.66
N LEU A 354 -8.94 14.77 19.61
CA LEU A 354 -10.10 14.04 19.10
C LEU A 354 -11.37 14.37 19.91
N ILE A 355 -11.29 14.35 21.25
CA ILE A 355 -12.42 14.73 22.13
C ILE A 355 -12.90 16.15 21.81
N GLY A 356 -11.98 17.12 21.72
CA GLY A 356 -12.31 18.50 21.40
C GLY A 356 -13.01 18.63 20.04
N ASN A 357 -12.48 17.96 19.02
CA ASN A 357 -13.02 18.00 17.65
C ASN A 357 -14.44 17.43 17.58
N VAL A 358 -14.69 16.25 18.14
CA VAL A 358 -16.03 15.63 18.08
C VAL A 358 -17.05 16.32 19.00
N CYS A 359 -16.61 17.12 19.97
CA CYS A 359 -17.50 17.97 20.78
C CYS A 359 -17.80 19.33 20.14
N TYR A 360 -16.98 19.79 19.20
CA TYR A 360 -17.11 21.12 18.62
C TYR A 360 -18.45 21.27 17.88
N GLY A 361 -19.27 22.23 18.31
CA GLY A 361 -20.60 22.45 17.74
C GLY A 361 -21.63 21.34 17.99
N TYR A 362 -21.30 20.28 18.74
CA TYR A 362 -22.17 19.11 18.91
C TYR A 362 -22.57 18.92 20.38
N LYS A 363 -23.78 19.37 20.73
CA LYS A 363 -24.25 19.51 22.12
C LYS A 363 -24.31 18.19 22.89
N ASP A 364 -24.77 17.12 22.25
CA ASP A 364 -24.90 15.79 22.85
C ASP A 364 -23.53 15.26 23.31
N ASN A 365 -22.49 15.44 22.49
CA ASN A 365 -21.13 15.03 22.83
C ASN A 365 -20.55 15.87 23.97
N GLN A 366 -20.83 17.17 24.01
CA GLN A 366 -20.43 18.03 25.14
C GLN A 366 -21.07 17.57 26.46
N ASP A 367 -22.32 17.12 26.42
CA ASP A 367 -23.00 16.58 27.61
C ASP A 367 -22.44 15.23 28.02
N ILE A 368 -22.13 14.35 27.07
CA ILE A 368 -21.44 13.07 27.36
C ILE A 368 -20.10 13.33 28.05
N VAL A 369 -19.25 14.22 27.51
CA VAL A 369 -17.95 14.55 28.13
C VAL A 369 -18.13 15.15 29.52
N ARG A 370 -19.15 16.00 29.73
CA ARG A 370 -19.44 16.54 31.06
C ARG A 370 -19.82 15.42 32.05
N ASN A 371 -20.68 14.50 31.63
CA ASN A 371 -21.17 13.41 32.47
C ASN A 371 -20.10 12.36 32.79
N LEU A 372 -19.03 12.26 31.97
CA LEU A 372 -17.90 11.36 32.19
C LEU A 372 -16.75 12.00 33.01
N ASP A 373 -16.97 13.19 33.59
CA ASP A 373 -15.92 14.01 34.22
C ASP A 373 -14.74 14.31 33.28
N GLY A 374 -14.99 14.36 31.97
CA GLY A 374 -13.98 14.59 30.95
C GLY A 374 -13.42 16.02 30.94
N ILE A 375 -14.23 17.02 31.30
CA ILE A 375 -13.77 18.43 31.37
C ILE A 375 -12.69 18.61 32.46
N PRO A 376 -12.92 18.22 33.74
CA PRO A 376 -11.87 18.25 34.75
C PRO A 376 -10.62 17.45 34.36
N LEU A 377 -10.80 16.28 33.76
CA LEU A 377 -9.69 15.43 33.28
C LEU A 377 -8.81 16.17 32.26
N ILE A 378 -9.42 16.77 31.23
CA ILE A 378 -8.69 17.51 30.19
C ILE A 378 -7.93 18.69 30.81
N LEU A 379 -8.56 19.43 31.73
CA LEU A 379 -7.92 20.55 32.42
C LEU A 379 -6.73 20.09 33.28
N ASP A 380 -6.84 18.97 33.99
CA ASP A 380 -5.73 18.39 34.77
C ASP A 380 -4.61 17.85 33.88
N CYS A 381 -4.91 17.47 32.63
CA CYS A 381 -3.89 17.13 31.63
C CYS A 381 -3.14 18.37 31.09
N CYS A 382 -3.76 19.55 31.15
CA CYS A 382 -3.29 20.80 30.54
C CYS A 382 -2.70 21.79 31.55
N LYS A 383 -1.90 21.32 32.53
CA LYS A 383 -1.27 22.20 33.53
C LYS A 383 -0.31 23.20 32.88
N PHE A 384 -0.79 24.43 32.68
CA PHE A 384 0.04 25.61 32.40
C PHE A 384 0.86 25.96 33.65
N ASP A 385 2.13 26.28 33.45
CA ASP A 385 3.04 26.74 34.51
C ASP A 385 2.53 28.09 35.03
N ALA A 386 1.86 28.10 36.18
CA ALA A 386 1.24 29.29 36.78
C ALA A 386 2.25 30.25 37.43
N LYS A 387 3.48 30.33 36.90
CA LYS A 387 4.41 31.44 37.19
C LYS A 387 4.32 32.50 36.10
N ILE A 388 3.12 33.04 35.90
CA ILE A 388 2.99 34.41 35.38
C ILE A 388 3.35 35.30 36.57
N HIS A 389 4.63 35.68 36.65
CA HIS A 389 5.07 36.73 37.55
C HIS A 389 4.36 38.03 37.13
N ILE A 390 3.42 38.48 37.96
CA ILE A 390 2.95 39.87 37.99
C ILE A 390 4.07 40.74 38.56
#